data_AF-A0A6G9XTL0-F1
#
_entry.id   AF-A0A6G9XTL0-F1
#
_cell.length_a   1.000
_cell.length_b   1.000
_cell.length_c   1.000
_cell.angle_alpha   90.00
_cell.angle_beta   90.00
_cell.angle_gamma   90.00
#
_symmetry.space_group_name_H-M   'P 1'
#
loop_
_entity.id
_entity.type
_entity.pdbx_description
1 polymer ?
#
loop_
_entity_poly.entity_id
_entity_poly.type
_entity_poly.pdbx_seq_one_letter_code
_entity_poly.pdbx_strand_id
1 'polypeptide(L)'
;MTADNDTQDHSTPGRWRAAIDSFVTGLGVHLGEPVSVVKSNEFEEGFSCLVRGPAPSRPLQVAWEGVLGMAYDSGRPDISASLFLYSRGRRLRLDDQSGSYLEIVYEGPLDGSGTWRDLGWFEDDFGEFEAYDEYGD
;
A
#
# COMPACT_ATOMS: atom_id res chain seq x y z
N MET A 1 27.20 30.95 -17.28
CA MET A 1 25.84 31.12 -16.75
C MET A 1 25.44 29.75 -16.25
N THR A 2 25.30 29.65 -14.94
CA THR A 2 25.06 28.44 -14.15
C THR A 2 23.68 27.86 -14.46
N ALA A 3 23.63 26.56 -14.71
CA ALA A 3 22.40 25.78 -14.65
C ALA A 3 22.51 24.90 -13.39
N ASP A 4 22.24 25.51 -12.24
CA ASP A 4 21.83 24.81 -11.03
C ASP A 4 20.31 24.71 -11.06
N ASN A 5 19.80 23.48 -11.00
CA ASN A 5 18.66 23.11 -10.17
C ASN A 5 18.51 21.58 -10.18
N ASP A 6 19.55 20.92 -9.66
CA ASP A 6 19.34 19.63 -8.99
C ASP A 6 18.51 19.93 -7.76
N THR A 7 17.19 19.80 -7.89
CA THR A 7 16.28 19.90 -6.75
C THR A 7 16.39 18.57 -6.03
N GLN A 8 17.42 18.43 -5.20
CA GLN A 8 17.49 17.34 -4.23
C GLN A 8 16.23 17.43 -3.38
N ASP A 9 15.35 16.44 -3.54
CA ASP A 9 14.19 16.19 -2.70
C ASP A 9 14.68 16.05 -1.25
N HIS A 10 14.65 17.16 -0.51
CA HIS A 10 15.04 17.21 0.90
C HIS A 10 13.87 16.73 1.76
N SER A 11 13.38 15.52 1.52
CA SER A 11 12.48 14.87 2.45
C SER A 11 13.22 14.65 3.77
N THR A 12 12.61 15.08 4.88
CA THR A 12 13.17 14.79 6.22
C THR A 12 12.89 13.31 6.50
N PRO A 13 13.93 12.45 6.58
CA PRO A 13 13.71 11.02 6.73
C PRO A 13 12.91 10.73 8.00
N GLY A 14 11.84 9.93 7.88
CA GLY A 14 11.00 9.53 9.00
C GLY A 14 9.93 10.53 9.42
N ARG A 15 9.68 11.60 8.65
CA ARG A 15 8.53 12.51 8.87
C ARG A 15 7.22 11.73 8.94
N TRP A 16 7.06 10.72 8.08
CA TRP A 16 5.81 9.98 7.96
C TRP A 16 5.74 8.76 8.88
N ARG A 17 6.82 8.41 9.58
CA ARG A 17 6.91 7.17 10.37
C ARG A 17 5.76 7.00 11.35
N ALA A 18 5.42 8.03 12.13
CA ALA A 18 4.32 7.94 13.10
C ALA A 18 2.96 7.72 12.42
N ALA A 19 2.72 8.33 11.26
CA ALA A 19 1.50 8.12 10.48
C ALA A 19 1.47 6.72 9.87
N ILE A 20 2.57 6.27 9.26
CA ILE A 20 2.73 4.91 8.72
C ILE A 20 2.45 3.87 9.80
N ASP A 21 3.07 3.99 10.98
CA ASP A 21 2.88 3.06 12.10
C ASP A 21 1.40 3.00 12.55
N SER A 22 0.74 4.16 12.59
CA SER A 22 -0.67 4.26 12.97
C SER A 22 -1.59 3.65 11.91
N PHE A 23 -1.34 3.90 10.64
CA PHE A 23 -2.12 3.34 9.52
C PHE A 23 -1.92 1.83 9.40
N VAL A 24 -0.70 1.34 9.52
CA VAL A 24 -0.38 -0.11 9.50
C VAL A 24 -1.08 -0.82 10.65
N THR A 25 -1.03 -0.24 11.85
CA THR A 25 -1.75 -0.78 13.02
C THR A 25 -3.26 -0.81 12.78
N GLY A 26 -3.83 0.29 12.28
CA GLY A 26 -5.25 0.39 11.97
C GLY A 26 -5.70 -0.59 10.88
N LEU A 27 -4.90 -0.74 9.81
CA LEU A 27 -5.17 -1.66 8.72
C LEU A 27 -5.14 -3.11 9.22
N GLY A 28 -4.20 -3.45 10.10
CA GLY A 28 -4.16 -4.78 10.71
C GLY A 28 -5.36 -5.06 11.61
N VAL A 29 -5.84 -4.06 12.36
CA VAL A 29 -7.10 -4.19 13.12
C VAL A 29 -8.28 -4.41 12.18
N HIS A 30 -8.35 -3.67 11.07
CA HIS A 30 -9.41 -3.80 10.06
C HIS A 30 -9.43 -5.17 9.40
N LEU A 31 -8.26 -5.67 8.99
CA LEU A 31 -8.10 -6.99 8.37
C LEU A 31 -8.23 -8.15 9.37
N GLY A 32 -8.14 -7.87 10.68
CA GLY A 32 -8.15 -8.88 11.73
C GLY A 32 -6.85 -9.70 11.83
N GLU A 33 -5.76 -9.21 11.26
CA GLU A 33 -4.46 -9.88 11.24
C GLU A 33 -3.29 -8.87 11.22
N PRO A 34 -2.09 -9.25 11.69
CA PRO A 34 -0.96 -8.32 11.73
C PRO A 34 -0.46 -7.95 10.32
N VAL A 35 -0.11 -6.67 10.17
CA VAL A 35 0.48 -6.09 8.95
C VAL A 35 1.89 -5.63 9.24
N SER A 36 2.83 -5.94 8.34
CA SER A 36 4.23 -5.52 8.44
C SER A 36 4.61 -4.63 7.27
N VAL A 37 5.38 -3.57 7.53
CA VAL A 37 6.03 -2.77 6.48
C VAL A 37 7.31 -3.49 6.04
N VAL A 38 7.38 -3.83 4.75
CA VAL A 38 8.56 -4.46 4.13
C VAL A 38 9.53 -3.39 3.63
N LYS A 39 8.99 -2.35 2.99
CA LYS A 39 9.75 -1.23 2.41
C LYS A 39 8.92 0.04 2.53
N SER A 40 9.57 1.15 2.80
CA SER A 40 8.95 2.49 2.85
C SER A 40 9.71 3.45 1.95
N ASN A 41 9.00 4.15 1.08
CA ASN A 41 9.49 5.28 0.32
C ASN A 41 8.73 6.53 0.81
N GLU A 42 9.45 7.52 1.34
CA GLU A 42 8.88 8.78 1.86
C GLU A 42 9.28 9.93 0.94
N PHE A 43 8.32 10.80 0.64
CA PHE A 43 8.48 12.03 -0.15
C PHE A 43 7.88 13.21 0.60
N GLU A 44 8.13 14.45 0.14
CA GLU A 44 7.66 15.65 0.84
C GLU A 44 6.15 15.66 1.09
N GLU A 45 5.37 15.18 0.13
CA GLU A 45 3.91 15.22 0.17
C GLU A 45 3.26 13.87 0.45
N GLY A 46 4.02 12.86 0.87
CA GLY A 46 3.43 11.58 1.27
C GLY A 46 4.39 10.41 1.33
N PHE A 47 3.84 9.21 1.21
CA PHE A 47 4.62 7.99 1.28
C PHE A 47 3.99 6.87 0.45
N SER A 48 4.80 5.86 0.14
CA SER A 48 4.37 4.58 -0.42
C SER A 48 5.12 3.47 0.31
N CYS A 49 4.38 2.54 0.90
CA CYS A 49 4.91 1.43 1.66
C CYS A 49 4.48 0.11 1.04
N LEU A 50 5.44 -0.79 0.79
CA LEU A 50 5.13 -2.19 0.58
C LEU A 50 4.77 -2.79 1.95
N VAL A 51 3.55 -3.28 2.07
CA VAL A 51 3.02 -3.94 3.27
C VAL A 51 2.70 -5.40 2.99
N ARG A 52 2.73 -6.22 4.03
CA ARG A 52 2.55 -7.67 3.93
C ARG A 52 1.81 -8.21 5.14
N GLY A 53 0.94 -9.19 4.90
CA GLY A 53 0.27 -9.96 5.94
C GLY A 53 1.15 -11.06 6.56
N PRO A 54 0.53 -12.05 7.22
CA PRO A 54 1.22 -13.23 7.73
C PRO A 54 1.93 -14.04 6.64
N ALA A 55 2.85 -14.90 7.06
CA ALA A 55 3.54 -15.83 6.16
C ALA A 55 2.54 -16.75 5.41
N PRO A 56 2.89 -17.20 4.19
CA PRO A 56 2.00 -18.02 3.38
C PRO A 56 1.47 -19.25 4.12
N SER A 57 0.15 -19.44 4.07
CA SER A 57 -0.54 -20.55 4.73
C SER A 57 -0.20 -21.91 4.11
N ARG A 58 -0.59 -23.02 4.74
CA ARG A 58 -0.45 -24.37 4.15
C ARG A 58 -1.82 -25.05 4.05
N PRO A 59 -2.05 -25.91 3.03
CA PRO A 59 -1.12 -26.32 1.95
C PRO A 59 -1.14 -25.40 0.73
N LEU A 60 -2.09 -24.46 0.67
CA LEU A 60 -2.34 -23.66 -0.53
C LEU A 60 -1.38 -22.48 -0.70
N GLN A 61 -0.56 -22.14 0.31
CA GLN A 61 0.39 -21.04 0.25
C GLN A 61 -0.32 -19.73 -0.12
N VAL A 62 -1.46 -19.50 0.53
CA VAL A 62 -2.20 -18.25 0.40
C VAL A 62 -1.54 -17.21 1.28
N ALA A 63 -1.24 -16.06 0.70
CA ALA A 63 -0.63 -14.89 1.32
C ALA A 63 -1.13 -13.61 0.64
N TRP A 64 -0.84 -12.45 1.22
CA TRP A 64 -1.10 -11.17 0.57
C TRP A 64 0.03 -10.17 0.81
N GLU A 65 0.19 -9.29 -0.14
CA GLU A 65 1.02 -8.08 -0.09
C GLU A 65 0.18 -6.91 -0.56
N GLY A 66 0.66 -5.69 -0.38
CA GLY A 66 -0.02 -4.52 -0.91
C GLY A 66 0.82 -3.28 -0.84
N VAL A 67 0.32 -2.23 -1.48
CA VAL A 67 0.88 -0.90 -1.40
C VAL A 67 -0.02 -0.07 -0.50
N LEU A 68 0.52 0.37 0.64
CA LEU A 68 -0.09 1.37 1.50
C LEU A 68 0.47 2.74 1.12
N GLY A 69 -0.37 3.60 0.55
CA GLY A 69 0.02 4.90 0.03
C GLY A 69 -0.67 6.05 0.74
N MET A 70 -0.02 7.21 0.70
CA MET A 70 -0.67 8.49 0.93
C MET A 70 -0.16 9.52 -0.08
N ALA A 71 -1.08 10.24 -0.69
CA ALA A 71 -0.82 11.40 -1.52
C ALA A 71 -1.82 12.51 -1.19
N TYR A 72 -1.55 13.75 -1.61
CA TYR A 72 -2.56 14.80 -1.53
C TYR A 72 -3.39 14.83 -2.82
N ASP A 73 -4.70 14.63 -2.70
CA ASP A 73 -5.67 14.96 -3.75
C ASP A 73 -6.45 16.20 -3.34
N SER A 74 -6.45 17.21 -4.21
CA SER A 74 -7.23 18.44 -4.01
C SER A 74 -6.97 19.12 -2.65
N GLY A 75 -5.72 19.06 -2.19
CA GLY A 75 -5.27 19.63 -0.91
C GLY A 75 -5.67 18.84 0.33
N ARG A 76 -6.19 17.61 0.17
CA ARG A 76 -6.52 16.69 1.25
C ARG A 76 -5.69 15.43 1.13
N PRO A 77 -5.24 14.86 2.26
CA PRO A 77 -4.56 13.57 2.20
C PRO A 77 -5.57 12.50 1.80
N ASP A 78 -5.21 11.72 0.79
CA ASP A 78 -5.86 10.51 0.36
C ASP A 78 -4.98 9.32 0.77
N ILE A 79 -5.54 8.41 1.56
CA ILE A 79 -4.81 7.28 2.14
C ILE A 79 -5.54 6.02 1.71
N SER A 80 -4.81 5.11 1.06
CA SER A 80 -5.38 3.83 0.67
C SER A 80 -4.35 2.70 0.68
N ALA A 81 -4.89 1.48 0.68
CA ALA A 81 -4.13 0.25 0.55
C ALA A 81 -4.69 -0.58 -0.61
N SER A 82 -3.85 -0.83 -1.61
CA SER A 82 -4.15 -1.75 -2.71
C SER A 82 -3.52 -3.10 -2.39
N LEU A 83 -4.35 -4.11 -2.12
CA LEU A 83 -3.92 -5.44 -1.70
C LEU A 83 -3.98 -6.45 -2.84
N PHE A 84 -2.97 -7.30 -2.91
CA PHE A 84 -2.83 -8.40 -3.87
C PHE A 84 -2.86 -9.73 -3.12
N LEU A 85 -3.74 -10.63 -3.55
CA LEU A 85 -3.82 -11.98 -3.00
C LEU A 85 -2.97 -12.94 -3.83
N TYR A 86 -2.24 -13.83 -3.18
CA TYR A 86 -1.38 -14.81 -3.84
C TYR A 86 -1.79 -16.23 -3.46
N SER A 87 -1.55 -17.16 -4.36
CA SER A 87 -1.58 -18.59 -4.08
C SER A 87 -0.35 -19.24 -4.71
N ARG A 88 0.43 -19.96 -3.91
CA ARG A 88 1.70 -20.58 -4.34
C ARG A 88 2.66 -19.58 -5.01
N GLY A 89 2.70 -18.36 -4.47
CA GLY A 89 3.60 -17.29 -4.90
C GLY A 89 3.16 -16.54 -6.16
N ARG A 90 1.99 -16.83 -6.74
CA ARG A 90 1.46 -16.12 -7.91
C ARG A 90 0.25 -15.30 -7.54
N ARG A 91 0.18 -14.05 -8.04
CA ARG A 91 -0.96 -13.15 -7.84
C ARG A 91 -2.23 -13.76 -8.45
N LEU A 92 -3.28 -13.83 -7.64
CA LEU A 92 -4.62 -14.23 -8.05
C LEU A 92 -5.29 -13.07 -8.76
N ARG A 93 -6.15 -13.43 -9.72
CA ARG A 93 -6.90 -12.50 -10.56
C ARG A 93 -8.38 -12.86 -10.48
N LEU A 94 -9.24 -11.86 -10.54
CA LEU A 94 -10.64 -12.11 -10.85
C LEU A 94 -10.78 -12.60 -12.29
N ASP A 95 -11.86 -13.33 -12.56
CA ASP A 95 -12.16 -13.81 -13.90
C ASP A 95 -12.23 -12.62 -14.88
N ASP A 96 -11.73 -12.84 -16.10
CA ASP A 96 -11.70 -11.86 -17.20
C ASP A 96 -10.85 -10.58 -16.96
N GLN A 97 -10.00 -10.54 -15.93
CA GLN A 97 -9.11 -9.39 -15.63
C GLN A 97 -7.63 -9.71 -15.85
N SER A 98 -6.88 -8.74 -16.39
CA SER A 98 -5.41 -8.85 -16.59
C SER A 98 -4.63 -8.80 -15.25
N GLY A 99 -5.23 -8.18 -14.23
CA GLY A 99 -4.74 -8.07 -12.86
C GLY A 99 -5.85 -7.57 -11.96
N SER A 100 -5.83 -7.91 -10.68
CA SER A 100 -6.85 -7.45 -9.73
C SER A 100 -6.26 -7.11 -8.37
N TYR A 101 -6.82 -6.12 -7.70
CA TYR A 101 -6.44 -5.74 -6.34
C TYR A 101 -7.68 -5.40 -5.51
N LEU A 102 -7.60 -5.62 -4.21
CA LEU A 102 -8.60 -5.19 -3.24
C LEU A 102 -8.19 -3.79 -2.76
N GLU A 103 -9.06 -2.81 -2.97
CA GLU A 103 -8.81 -1.44 -2.53
C GLU A 103 -9.51 -1.18 -1.18
N ILE A 104 -8.75 -0.65 -0.22
CA ILE A 104 -9.24 -0.25 1.09
C ILE A 104 -8.78 1.18 1.35
N VAL A 105 -9.70 2.07 1.66
CA VAL A 105 -9.41 3.48 1.93
C VAL A 105 -9.49 3.79 3.41
N TYR A 106 -8.71 4.76 3.86
CA TYR A 106 -8.80 5.30 5.20
C TYR A 106 -9.50 6.66 5.19
N GLU A 107 -10.53 6.79 6.01
CA GLU A 107 -11.31 8.02 6.18
C GLU A 107 -11.03 8.60 7.56
N GLY A 108 -10.31 9.73 7.62
CA GLY A 108 -10.08 10.44 8.87
C GLY A 108 -8.79 11.26 8.90
N PRO A 109 -8.38 11.71 10.09
CA PRO A 109 -7.16 12.51 10.26
C PRO A 109 -5.88 11.70 10.07
N LEU A 110 -4.75 12.37 9.85
CA LEU A 110 -3.44 11.72 9.66
C LEU A 110 -2.83 11.07 10.92
N ASP A 111 -3.51 11.18 12.06
CA ASP A 111 -3.09 10.59 13.32
C ASP A 111 -3.53 9.12 13.49
N GLY A 112 -4.21 8.54 12.48
CA GLY A 112 -4.68 7.16 12.49
C GLY A 112 -5.98 6.92 13.27
N SER A 113 -6.65 7.97 13.77
CA SER A 113 -7.89 7.86 14.55
C SER A 113 -9.18 7.65 13.72
N GLY A 114 -9.06 7.62 12.41
CA GLY A 114 -10.12 7.39 11.44
C GLY A 114 -10.46 5.92 11.25
N THR A 115 -11.14 5.63 10.15
CA THR A 115 -11.69 4.29 9.86
C THR A 115 -11.28 3.80 8.50
N TRP A 116 -10.93 2.51 8.41
CA TRP A 116 -10.74 1.81 7.16
C TRP A 116 -12.07 1.38 6.57
N ARG A 117 -12.20 1.43 5.25
CA ARG A 117 -13.39 1.03 4.51
C ARG A 117 -13.00 0.29 3.23
N ASP A 118 -13.60 -0.87 3.02
CA ASP A 118 -13.40 -1.65 1.80
C ASP A 118 -14.14 -0.99 0.62
N LEU A 119 -13.42 -0.74 -0.47
CA LEU A 119 -14.01 -0.34 -1.75
C LEU A 119 -14.34 -1.56 -2.63
N GLY A 120 -13.69 -2.68 -2.38
CA GLY A 120 -13.86 -3.92 -3.12
C GLY A 120 -12.73 -4.15 -4.12
N TRP A 121 -12.96 -5.10 -5.02
CA TRP A 121 -11.97 -5.49 -6.01
C TRP A 121 -12.04 -4.61 -7.25
N PHE A 122 -10.86 -4.21 -7.73
CA PHE A 122 -10.67 -3.43 -8.95
C PHE A 122 -9.74 -4.17 -9.90
N GLU A 123 -9.91 -3.87 -11.18
CA GLU A 123 -9.00 -4.31 -12.24
C GLU A 123 -7.77 -3.39 -12.27
N ASP A 124 -6.60 -3.97 -12.54
CA ASP A 124 -5.35 -3.25 -12.76
C ASP A 124 -5.22 -2.84 -14.24
N ASP A 125 -6.12 -1.96 -14.69
CA ASP A 125 -6.31 -1.61 -16.11
C ASP A 125 -5.06 -1.03 -16.78
N PHE A 126 -4.20 -0.38 -15.99
CA PHE A 126 -3.00 0.30 -16.48
C PHE A 126 -1.72 -0.48 -16.23
N GLY A 127 -1.81 -1.68 -15.65
CA GLY A 127 -0.65 -2.50 -15.29
C GLY A 127 0.26 -1.84 -14.25
N GLU A 128 -0.31 -0.98 -13.40
CA GLU A 128 0.44 -0.26 -12.36
C GLU A 128 1.09 -1.25 -11.39
N PHE A 129 0.45 -2.41 -11.19
CA PHE A 129 0.91 -3.44 -10.26
C PHE A 129 1.45 -4.69 -10.96
N GLU A 130 1.85 -4.62 -12.23
CA GLU A 130 2.53 -5.72 -12.93
C GLU A 130 3.80 -6.18 -12.21
N ALA A 131 4.50 -5.26 -11.53
CA ALA A 131 5.69 -5.57 -10.74
C ALA A 131 5.40 -6.44 -9.50
N TYR A 132 4.13 -6.62 -9.11
CA TYR A 132 3.72 -7.39 -7.93
C TYR A 132 3.08 -8.74 -8.32
N ASP A 133 3.44 -9.30 -9.47
CA ASP A 133 2.84 -10.54 -9.97
C ASP A 133 3.34 -11.80 -9.26
N GLU A 134 4.52 -11.72 -8.64
CA GLU A 134 5.09 -12.75 -7.78
C GLU A 134 5.20 -12.25 -6.33
N TYR A 135 4.98 -13.16 -5.39
CA TYR A 135 5.05 -12.84 -3.98
C TYR A 135 6.50 -12.63 -3.53
N GLY A 136 6.76 -11.50 -2.90
CA GLY A 136 8.06 -11.18 -2.29
C GLY A 136 9.10 -10.57 -3.21
N ASP A 137 8.69 -10.09 -4.39
CA ASP A 137 9.50 -9.29 -5.30
C ASP A 137 9.84 -7.88 -4.74
#